data_AF-A0A429AQV9-F1
#
_entry.id   AF-A0A429AQV9-F1
#
_cell.length_a   1.000
_cell.length_b   1.000
_cell.length_c   1.000
_cell.angle_alpha   90.00
_cell.angle_beta   90.00
_cell.angle_gamma   90.00
#
_symmetry.space_group_name_H-M   'P 1'
#
loop_
_entity.id
_entity.type
_entity.pdbx_description
1 polymer ?
#
loop_
_entity_poly.entity_id
_entity_poly.type
_entity_poly.pdbx_seq_one_letter_code
_entity_poly.pdbx_strand_id
1 'polypeptide(L)'
;MFGAGGRAGTRVVAEAVRRGHEVTAVVRDPGRYAGPSGDGVSVVEGDVTDPGSVTQAAAGHDAAVQASARMDVPSAEFYPAAARALIGGLARAGVARLAALGIGTLLEVAPGTRLVDTPGFPEDARAFSLGHAAELEVFQEEGGALDWVVIAPPPVVLDDRAERTGGHRFGGGEVMAAEEGGPVFSYADLAVALVDEIEQPRHHRVQVAVGY
;
A
#
# COMPACT_ATOMS: atom_id res chain seq x y z
N MET A 1 -4.77 0.15 -9.50
CA MET A 1 -3.46 0.19 -8.81
C MET A 1 -2.91 1.62 -8.83
N PHE A 2 -2.91 2.33 -7.70
CA PHE A 2 -2.32 3.65 -7.57
C PHE A 2 -0.84 3.56 -7.15
N GLY A 3 0.04 4.30 -7.81
CA GLY A 3 1.48 4.21 -7.55
C GLY A 3 2.15 3.05 -8.30
N ALA A 4 1.58 2.67 -9.45
CA ALA A 4 1.99 1.50 -10.21
C ALA A 4 3.46 1.54 -10.70
N GLY A 5 4.05 2.73 -10.86
CA GLY A 5 5.46 2.88 -11.25
C GLY A 5 6.48 2.75 -10.12
N GLY A 6 6.03 2.59 -8.87
CA GLY A 6 6.92 2.41 -7.71
C GLY A 6 7.46 0.99 -7.58
N ARG A 7 8.41 0.79 -6.66
CA ARG A 7 9.00 -0.54 -6.36
C ARG A 7 7.94 -1.58 -6.01
N ALA A 8 7.04 -1.24 -5.07
CA ALA A 8 5.93 -2.12 -4.69
C ALA A 8 4.88 -2.21 -5.81
N GLY A 9 4.41 -1.06 -6.32
CA GLY A 9 3.33 -1.03 -7.31
C GLY A 9 3.63 -1.83 -8.57
N THR A 10 4.86 -1.78 -9.08
CA THR A 10 5.26 -2.56 -10.26
C THR A 10 5.12 -4.06 -10.02
N ARG A 11 5.47 -4.53 -8.81
CA ARG A 11 5.33 -5.94 -8.42
C ARG A 11 3.88 -6.34 -8.20
N VAL A 12 3.05 -5.44 -7.66
CA VAL A 12 1.60 -5.69 -7.51
C VAL A 12 0.92 -5.82 -8.87
N VAL A 13 1.23 -4.95 -9.84
CA VAL A 13 0.70 -5.08 -11.22
C VAL A 13 1.11 -6.44 -11.80
N ALA A 14 2.40 -6.79 -11.69
CA ALA A 14 2.91 -8.05 -12.23
C ALA A 14 2.20 -9.26 -11.59
N GLU A 15 2.04 -9.25 -10.26
CA GLU A 15 1.40 -10.34 -9.53
C GLU A 15 -0.09 -10.46 -9.86
N ALA A 16 -0.82 -9.34 -9.95
CA ALA A 16 -2.24 -9.34 -10.29
C ALA A 16 -2.48 -9.87 -11.71
N VAL A 17 -1.72 -9.40 -12.70
CA VAL A 17 -1.80 -9.87 -14.09
C VAL A 17 -1.46 -11.35 -14.19
N ARG A 18 -0.43 -11.81 -13.46
CA ARG A 18 -0.06 -13.24 -13.40
C ARG A 18 -1.19 -14.12 -12.89
N ARG A 19 -2.10 -13.58 -12.07
CA ARG A 19 -3.30 -14.26 -11.56
C ARG A 19 -4.53 -14.08 -12.44
N GLY A 20 -4.42 -13.36 -13.55
CA GLY A 20 -5.49 -13.16 -14.52
C GLY A 20 -6.39 -11.96 -14.24
N HIS A 21 -5.98 -11.04 -13.36
CA HIS A 21 -6.71 -9.79 -13.13
C HIS A 21 -6.45 -8.78 -14.24
N GLU A 22 -7.47 -8.00 -14.59
CA GLU A 22 -7.31 -6.80 -15.39
C GLU A 22 -6.90 -5.63 -14.48
N VAL A 23 -5.83 -4.93 -14.85
CA VAL A 23 -5.21 -3.91 -14.00
C VAL A 23 -5.15 -2.57 -14.71
N THR A 24 -5.80 -1.56 -14.12
CA THR A 24 -5.47 -0.16 -14.41
C THR A 24 -4.30 0.29 -13.55
N ALA A 25 -3.14 0.46 -14.18
CA ALA A 25 -1.92 1.01 -13.61
C ALA A 25 -1.97 2.55 -13.66
N VAL A 26 -2.26 3.17 -12.51
CA VAL A 26 -2.36 4.63 -12.38
C VAL A 26 -1.00 5.20 -12.00
N VAL A 27 -0.50 6.09 -12.85
CA VAL A 27 0.78 6.79 -12.69
C VAL A 27 0.64 8.27 -13.03
N ARG A 28 1.58 9.11 -12.55
CA ARG A 28 1.55 10.56 -12.85
C ARG A 28 2.03 10.91 -14.25
N ASP A 29 2.89 10.08 -14.85
CA ASP A 29 3.43 10.28 -16.18
C ASP A 29 3.51 8.91 -16.89
N PRO A 30 2.51 8.57 -17.71
CA PRO A 30 2.51 7.31 -18.46
C PRO A 30 3.74 7.14 -19.37
N GLY A 31 4.34 8.23 -19.85
CA GLY A 31 5.54 8.18 -20.70
C GLY A 31 6.80 7.72 -19.97
N ARG A 32 6.79 7.73 -18.62
CA ARG A 32 7.87 7.21 -17.76
C ARG A 32 7.57 5.85 -17.17
N TYR A 33 6.41 5.27 -17.45
CA TYR A 33 6.05 3.98 -16.92
C TYR A 33 6.86 2.87 -17.58
N ALA A 34 7.60 2.13 -16.76
CA ALA A 34 8.46 1.02 -17.18
C ALA A 34 8.04 -0.32 -16.55
N GLY A 35 6.85 -0.39 -15.96
CA GLY A 35 6.29 -1.61 -15.38
C GLY A 35 5.63 -2.52 -16.42
N PRO A 36 4.96 -3.61 -15.98
CA PRO A 36 4.22 -4.51 -16.86
C PRO A 36 3.21 -3.75 -17.72
N SER A 37 3.17 -4.07 -19.02
CA SER A 37 2.24 -3.53 -20.01
C SER A 37 1.81 -4.64 -20.99
N GLY A 38 0.72 -4.43 -21.71
CA GLY A 38 0.17 -5.42 -22.66
C GLY A 38 -1.20 -5.94 -22.21
N ASP A 39 -1.53 -7.16 -22.61
CA ASP A 39 -2.83 -7.77 -22.31
C ASP A 39 -3.10 -7.80 -20.80
N GLY A 40 -4.28 -7.31 -20.40
CA GLY A 40 -4.67 -7.20 -19.01
C GLY A 40 -4.10 -6.00 -18.25
N VAL A 41 -3.33 -5.09 -18.89
CA VAL A 41 -2.86 -3.85 -18.25
C VAL A 41 -3.19 -2.61 -19.07
N SER A 42 -3.96 -1.71 -18.46
CA SER A 42 -4.15 -0.34 -18.95
C SER A 42 -3.29 0.63 -18.13
N VAL A 43 -2.48 1.45 -18.79
CA VAL A 43 -1.70 2.49 -18.11
C VAL A 43 -2.39 3.83 -18.31
N VAL A 44 -2.72 4.51 -17.21
CA VAL A 44 -3.44 5.79 -17.24
C VAL A 44 -2.75 6.84 -16.41
N GLU A 45 -2.87 8.09 -16.83
CA GLU A 45 -2.45 9.24 -16.04
C GLU A 45 -3.44 9.46 -14.88
N GLY A 46 -2.93 9.69 -13.68
CA GLY A 46 -3.77 10.06 -12.55
C GLY A 46 -2.99 10.53 -11.32
N ASP A 47 -3.72 11.25 -10.45
CA ASP A 47 -3.24 11.75 -9.17
C ASP A 47 -4.12 11.18 -8.05
N VAL A 48 -3.50 10.40 -7.16
CA VAL A 48 -4.21 9.78 -6.03
C VAL A 48 -4.70 10.80 -4.99
N THR A 49 -4.21 12.04 -5.03
CA THR A 49 -4.67 13.13 -4.15
C THR A 49 -5.85 13.90 -4.73
N ASP A 50 -6.21 13.66 -6.00
CA ASP A 50 -7.41 14.22 -6.61
C ASP A 50 -8.55 13.18 -6.60
N PRO A 51 -9.65 13.43 -5.86
CA PRO A 51 -10.73 12.47 -5.78
C PRO A 51 -11.45 12.30 -7.14
N GLY A 52 -11.38 13.29 -8.05
CA GLY A 52 -11.89 13.17 -9.43
C GLY A 52 -11.09 12.15 -10.23
N SER A 53 -9.77 12.28 -10.23
CA SER A 53 -8.84 11.32 -10.82
C SER A 53 -9.02 9.90 -10.25
N VAL A 54 -9.16 9.76 -8.93
CA VAL A 54 -9.47 8.46 -8.30
C VAL A 54 -10.78 7.87 -8.82
N THR A 55 -11.85 8.69 -8.90
CA THR A 55 -13.17 8.23 -9.39
C THR A 55 -13.07 7.70 -10.82
N GLN A 56 -12.40 8.46 -11.70
CA GLN A 56 -12.24 8.09 -13.10
C GLN A 56 -11.42 6.81 -13.26
N ALA A 57 -10.31 6.68 -12.53
CA ALA A 57 -9.44 5.52 -12.62
C ALA A 57 -10.07 4.24 -12.03
N ALA A 58 -10.93 4.37 -11.02
CA ALA A 58 -11.56 3.25 -10.34
C ALA A 58 -12.90 2.81 -10.94
N ALA A 59 -13.50 3.59 -11.85
CA ALA A 59 -14.77 3.25 -12.45
C ALA A 59 -14.75 1.85 -13.11
N GLY A 60 -15.75 1.02 -12.78
CA GLY A 60 -15.88 -0.33 -13.32
C GLY A 60 -14.92 -1.38 -12.75
N HIS A 61 -14.13 -1.04 -11.72
CA HIS A 61 -13.24 -2.00 -11.04
C HIS A 61 -13.89 -2.60 -9.79
N ASP A 62 -13.42 -3.77 -9.38
CA ASP A 62 -13.91 -4.43 -8.15
C ASP A 62 -13.20 -3.95 -6.88
N ALA A 63 -11.93 -3.56 -7.00
CA ALA A 63 -11.10 -3.16 -5.87
C ALA A 63 -9.96 -2.21 -6.29
N ALA A 64 -9.40 -1.52 -5.31
CA ALA A 64 -8.22 -0.67 -5.47
C ALA A 64 -7.05 -1.14 -4.60
N VAL A 65 -5.83 -0.91 -5.10
CA VAL A 65 -4.60 -1.01 -4.32
C VAL A 65 -3.90 0.33 -4.34
N GLN A 66 -3.44 0.80 -3.18
CA GLN A 66 -2.68 2.03 -3.01
C GLN A 66 -1.25 1.72 -2.57
N ALA A 67 -0.27 2.11 -3.38
CA ALA A 67 1.16 2.07 -3.02
C ALA A 67 1.91 3.32 -3.51
N SER A 68 1.20 4.43 -3.69
CA SER A 68 1.80 5.70 -4.11
C SER A 68 2.62 6.31 -2.98
N ALA A 69 3.77 6.89 -3.35
CA ALA A 69 4.58 7.70 -2.46
C ALA A 69 5.13 8.90 -3.22
N ARG A 70 5.31 10.02 -2.53
CA ARG A 70 5.96 11.23 -3.05
C ARG A 70 7.02 11.71 -2.07
N MET A 71 8.24 11.89 -2.58
CA MET A 71 9.37 12.44 -1.83
C MET A 71 9.54 13.95 -2.06
N ASP A 72 8.83 14.48 -3.05
CA ASP A 72 8.84 15.88 -3.47
C ASP A 72 7.65 16.69 -2.89
N VAL A 73 6.81 16.07 -2.07
CA VAL A 73 5.71 16.69 -1.32
C VAL A 73 5.85 16.27 0.15
N PRO A 74 5.62 17.16 1.13
CA PRO A 74 5.65 16.78 2.53
C PRO A 74 4.72 15.60 2.82
N SER A 75 5.23 14.57 3.49
CA SER A 75 4.45 13.35 3.78
C SER A 75 3.21 13.63 4.63
N ALA A 76 3.28 14.61 5.54
CA ALA A 76 2.16 15.07 6.35
C ALA A 76 1.02 15.70 5.52
N GLU A 77 1.29 16.13 4.28
CA GLU A 77 0.28 16.65 3.36
C GLU A 77 -0.20 15.56 2.39
N PHE A 78 0.75 14.83 1.79
CA PHE A 78 0.46 13.87 0.72
C PHE A 78 -0.43 12.71 1.18
N TYR A 79 -0.07 12.04 2.28
CA TYR A 79 -0.74 10.81 2.72
C TYR A 79 -2.18 11.06 3.18
N PRO A 80 -2.49 12.06 4.04
CA PRO A 80 -3.87 12.39 4.37
C PRO A 80 -4.71 12.85 3.17
N ALA A 81 -4.12 13.61 2.23
CA ALA A 81 -4.82 14.02 1.01
C ALA A 81 -5.17 12.81 0.13
N ALA A 82 -4.22 11.90 -0.07
CA ALA A 82 -4.43 10.65 -0.79
C ALA A 82 -5.52 9.78 -0.13
N ALA A 83 -5.48 9.63 1.19
CA ALA A 83 -6.47 8.86 1.94
C ALA A 83 -7.90 9.41 1.75
N ARG A 84 -8.10 10.74 1.93
CA ARG A 84 -9.41 11.38 1.70
C ARG A 84 -9.87 11.25 0.25
N ALA A 85 -8.94 11.40 -0.70
CA ALA A 85 -9.26 11.28 -2.10
C ALA A 85 -9.64 9.85 -2.51
N LEU A 86 -8.98 8.84 -1.93
CA LEU A 86 -9.34 7.44 -2.06
C LEU A 86 -10.73 7.16 -1.48
N ILE A 87 -11.00 7.59 -0.24
CA ILE A 87 -12.31 7.40 0.41
C ILE A 87 -13.44 7.99 -0.45
N GLY A 88 -13.32 9.27 -0.83
CA GLY A 88 -14.37 9.94 -1.60
C GLY A 88 -14.47 9.47 -3.06
N GLY A 89 -13.32 9.22 -3.70
CA GLY A 89 -13.25 8.83 -5.10
C GLY A 89 -13.73 7.39 -5.34
N LEU A 90 -13.31 6.45 -4.50
CA LEU A 90 -13.76 5.05 -4.58
C LEU A 90 -15.26 4.93 -4.29
N ALA A 91 -15.76 5.67 -3.30
CA ALA A 91 -17.20 5.71 -3.01
C ALA A 91 -18.02 6.19 -4.22
N ARG A 92 -17.56 7.24 -4.94
CA ARG A 92 -18.21 7.70 -6.17
C ARG A 92 -18.11 6.73 -7.33
N ALA A 93 -17.02 5.96 -7.40
CA ALA A 93 -16.85 4.91 -8.41
C ALA A 93 -17.65 3.63 -8.09
N GLY A 94 -18.23 3.50 -6.89
CA GLY A 94 -18.91 2.30 -6.44
C GLY A 94 -17.96 1.17 -6.00
N VAL A 95 -16.69 1.50 -5.73
CA VAL A 95 -15.66 0.53 -5.32
C VAL A 95 -15.55 0.52 -3.81
N ALA A 96 -15.77 -0.66 -3.20
CA ALA A 96 -15.82 -0.79 -1.75
C ALA A 96 -14.53 -1.34 -1.12
N ARG A 97 -13.65 -2.00 -1.89
CA ARG A 97 -12.45 -2.67 -1.36
C ARG A 97 -11.18 -1.87 -1.66
N LEU A 98 -10.37 -1.60 -0.62
CA LEU A 98 -9.06 -0.98 -0.73
C LEU A 98 -7.99 -1.75 0.06
N ALA A 99 -6.90 -2.14 -0.58
CA ALA A 99 -5.67 -2.54 0.11
C ALA A 99 -4.61 -1.44 -0.03
N ALA A 100 -4.15 -0.88 1.07
CA ALA A 100 -3.14 0.18 1.09
C ALA A 100 -1.82 -0.35 1.67
N LEU A 101 -0.71 0.03 1.06
CA LEU A 101 0.63 -0.22 1.59
C LEU A 101 0.92 0.78 2.72
N GLY A 102 1.03 0.27 3.94
CA GLY A 102 1.49 1.04 5.09
C GLY A 102 3.01 1.01 5.26
N ILE A 103 3.46 1.35 6.47
CA ILE A 103 4.87 1.38 6.83
C ILE A 103 5.11 0.63 8.15
N GLY A 104 6.15 -0.21 8.18
CA GLY A 104 6.48 -1.00 9.37
C GLY A 104 6.86 -0.18 10.60
N THR A 105 7.24 1.09 10.44
CA THR A 105 7.64 1.95 11.56
C THR A 105 6.45 2.37 12.44
N LEU A 106 5.21 2.15 11.98
CA LEU A 106 3.99 2.32 12.78
C LEU A 106 3.56 1.06 13.54
N LEU A 107 4.27 -0.05 13.37
CA LEU A 107 4.03 -1.27 14.14
C LEU A 107 4.60 -1.13 15.56
N GLU A 108 3.95 -1.78 16.51
CA GLU A 108 4.37 -1.81 17.91
C GLU A 108 5.60 -2.69 18.12
N VAL A 109 6.57 -2.17 18.89
CA VAL A 109 7.75 -2.91 19.37
C VAL A 109 7.63 -3.31 20.84
N ALA A 110 6.69 -2.69 21.55
CA ALA A 110 6.23 -3.01 22.89
C ALA A 110 4.78 -2.53 23.02
N PRO A 111 3.97 -3.05 23.96
CA PRO A 111 2.56 -2.66 24.10
C PRO A 111 2.37 -1.14 24.16
N GLY A 112 1.63 -0.59 23.18
CA GLY A 112 1.36 0.85 23.06
C GLY A 112 2.55 1.72 22.62
N THR A 113 3.66 1.11 22.18
CA THR A 113 4.86 1.83 21.71
C THR A 113 5.20 1.42 20.28
N ARG A 114 4.93 2.31 19.31
CA ARG A 114 5.33 2.12 17.91
C ARG A 114 6.82 2.32 17.73
N LEU A 115 7.43 1.69 16.72
CA LEU A 115 8.85 1.87 16.43
C LEU A 115 9.21 3.36 16.22
N VAL A 116 8.39 4.13 15.52
CA VAL A 116 8.60 5.57 15.31
C VAL A 116 8.65 6.37 16.63
N ASP A 117 7.98 5.91 17.69
CA ASP A 117 7.90 6.60 18.98
C ASP A 117 9.08 6.24 19.91
N THR A 118 9.97 5.32 19.48
CA THR A 118 11.12 4.90 20.29
C THR A 118 12.17 6.01 20.41
N PRO A 119 12.86 6.10 21.57
CA PRO A 119 14.01 6.99 21.71
C PRO A 119 15.10 6.68 20.67
N GLY A 120 15.61 7.72 20.02
CA GLY A 120 16.68 7.58 19.02
C GLY A 120 16.21 7.21 17.60
N PHE A 121 14.91 7.11 17.35
CA PHE A 121 14.40 6.94 15.99
C PHE A 121 14.77 8.17 15.11
N PRO A 122 15.39 7.99 13.92
CA PRO A 122 15.91 9.07 13.09
C PRO A 122 14.86 10.13 12.73
N GLU A 123 15.19 11.42 12.91
CA GLU A 123 14.26 12.53 12.67
C GLU A 123 13.88 12.69 11.19
N ASP A 124 14.82 12.43 10.27
CA ASP A 124 14.61 12.49 8.83
C ASP A 124 13.61 11.42 8.36
N ALA A 125 13.68 10.21 8.91
CA ALA A 125 12.73 9.14 8.65
C ALA A 125 11.38 9.31 9.38
N ARG A 126 11.36 10.10 10.47
CA ARG A 126 10.17 10.32 11.30
C ARG A 126 9.06 11.02 10.53
N ALA A 127 9.38 12.06 9.76
CA ALA A 127 8.39 12.81 8.99
C ALA A 127 7.63 11.90 7.99
N PHE A 128 8.36 11.00 7.32
CA PHE A 128 7.75 10.04 6.39
C PHE A 128 6.82 9.07 7.12
N SER A 129 7.24 8.55 8.27
CA SER A 129 6.44 7.65 9.11
C SER A 129 5.18 8.32 9.66
N LEU A 130 5.28 9.57 10.11
CA LEU A 130 4.14 10.34 10.62
C LEU A 130 3.13 10.71 9.52
N GLY A 131 3.58 10.83 8.27
CA GLY A 131 2.66 10.97 7.14
C GLY A 131 1.74 9.76 6.98
N HIS A 132 2.30 8.54 7.03
CA HIS A 132 1.50 7.31 7.04
C HIS A 132 0.61 7.20 8.28
N ALA A 133 1.05 7.69 9.45
CA ALA A 133 0.22 7.70 10.65
C ALA A 133 -1.03 8.55 10.43
N ALA A 134 -0.87 9.73 9.84
CA ALA A 134 -1.97 10.62 9.51
C ALA A 134 -2.90 10.05 8.40
N GLU A 135 -2.38 9.26 7.46
CA GLU A 135 -3.22 8.49 6.52
C GLU A 135 -4.06 7.42 7.23
N LEU A 136 -3.45 6.66 8.15
CA LEU A 136 -4.17 5.67 8.94
C LEU A 136 -5.27 6.31 9.80
N GLU A 137 -5.00 7.45 10.43
CA GLU A 137 -5.98 8.23 11.18
C GLU A 137 -7.16 8.64 10.28
N VAL A 138 -6.90 9.15 9.07
CA VAL A 138 -7.96 9.47 8.10
C VAL A 138 -8.80 8.24 7.74
N PHE A 139 -8.19 7.08 7.50
CA PHE A 139 -8.95 5.85 7.22
C PHE A 139 -9.81 5.41 8.41
N GLN A 140 -9.32 5.58 9.64
CA GLN A 140 -10.05 5.24 10.87
C GLN A 140 -11.22 6.19 11.12
N GLU A 141 -11.04 7.49 10.92
CA GLU A 141 -12.03 8.53 11.22
C GLU A 141 -13.07 8.70 10.10
N GLU A 142 -12.62 8.69 8.84
CA GLU A 142 -13.44 9.06 7.67
C GLU A 142 -13.80 7.84 6.80
N GLY A 143 -13.06 6.74 6.91
CA GLY A 143 -13.16 5.57 6.02
C GLY A 143 -14.25 4.54 6.38
N GLY A 144 -15.23 4.89 7.24
CA GLY A 144 -16.16 3.92 7.82
C GLY A 144 -17.02 3.11 6.82
N ALA A 145 -17.26 3.66 5.62
CA ALA A 145 -18.02 3.02 4.54
C ALA A 145 -17.14 2.30 3.49
N LEU A 146 -15.81 2.42 3.59
CA LEU A 146 -14.83 1.75 2.74
C LEU A 146 -14.29 0.52 3.46
N ASP A 147 -14.27 -0.63 2.81
CA ASP A 147 -13.61 -1.83 3.31
C ASP A 147 -12.11 -1.76 3.01
N TRP A 148 -11.38 -1.07 3.88
CA TRP A 148 -9.94 -0.86 3.73
C TRP A 148 -9.11 -1.81 4.58
N VAL A 149 -7.91 -2.16 4.13
CA VAL A 149 -6.85 -2.76 4.95
C VAL A 149 -5.55 -2.01 4.69
N VAL A 150 -4.80 -1.69 5.75
CA VAL A 150 -3.44 -1.17 5.64
C VAL A 150 -2.47 -2.30 5.95
N ILE A 151 -1.64 -2.69 4.99
CA ILE A 151 -0.66 -3.77 5.14
C ILE A 151 0.71 -3.15 5.35
N ALA A 152 1.25 -3.28 6.57
CA ALA A 152 2.54 -2.75 6.95
C ALA A 152 3.63 -3.85 6.85
N PRO A 153 4.64 -3.70 5.97
CA PRO A 153 5.74 -4.65 5.88
C PRO A 153 6.68 -4.50 7.11
N PRO A 154 7.67 -5.39 7.29
CA PRO A 154 8.63 -5.25 8.39
C PRO A 154 9.41 -3.93 8.28
N PRO A 155 9.83 -3.32 9.40
CA PRO A 155 10.51 -2.01 9.42
C PRO A 155 12.00 -2.11 9.00
N VAL A 156 12.25 -2.73 7.86
CA VAL A 156 13.56 -2.90 7.24
C VAL A 156 13.49 -2.50 5.77
N VAL A 157 14.66 -2.32 5.14
CA VAL A 157 14.71 -2.22 3.68
C VAL A 157 14.34 -3.59 3.11
N LEU A 158 13.22 -3.65 2.40
CA LEU A 158 12.76 -4.89 1.75
C LEU A 158 13.69 -5.29 0.61
N ASP A 159 13.78 -6.59 0.37
CA ASP A 159 14.55 -7.14 -0.74
C ASP A 159 13.86 -6.81 -2.08
N ASP A 160 14.56 -6.05 -2.93
CA ASP A 160 14.10 -5.64 -4.25
C ASP A 160 14.51 -6.62 -5.36
N ARG A 161 15.40 -7.56 -5.08
CA ARG A 161 15.95 -8.55 -6.02
C ARG A 161 15.42 -9.96 -5.81
N ALA A 162 14.96 -10.27 -4.61
CA ALA A 162 14.37 -11.57 -4.32
C ALA A 162 13.20 -11.88 -5.27
N GLU A 163 13.21 -13.12 -5.76
CA GLU A 163 12.14 -13.67 -6.57
C GLU A 163 10.90 -13.92 -5.72
N ARG A 164 9.75 -13.99 -6.38
CA ARG A 164 8.47 -14.34 -5.75
C ARG A 164 8.53 -15.75 -5.19
N THR A 165 8.41 -15.89 -3.87
CA THR A 165 8.28 -17.20 -3.21
C THR A 165 6.81 -17.57 -2.98
N GLY A 166 5.95 -16.56 -2.80
CA GLY A 166 4.56 -16.71 -2.37
C GLY A 166 4.40 -16.84 -0.85
N GLY A 167 5.51 -16.90 -0.10
CA GLY A 167 5.50 -17.04 1.35
C GLY A 167 5.23 -15.71 2.03
N HIS A 168 4.19 -15.65 2.84
CA HIS A 168 3.94 -14.57 3.78
C HIS A 168 2.95 -15.04 4.86
N ARG A 169 2.92 -14.31 5.97
CA ARG A 169 1.88 -14.39 6.99
C ARG A 169 1.49 -12.98 7.42
N PHE A 170 0.24 -12.84 7.85
CA PHE A 170 -0.25 -11.64 8.50
C PHE A 170 -0.05 -11.72 10.01
N GLY A 171 0.30 -10.59 10.61
CA GLY A 171 0.36 -10.39 12.05
C GLY A 171 -0.72 -9.43 12.54
N GLY A 172 -0.59 -8.97 13.78
CA GLY A 172 -1.40 -7.91 14.36
C GLY A 172 -0.82 -6.52 14.08
N GLY A 173 -0.93 -5.64 15.07
CA GLY A 173 -0.36 -4.29 15.05
C GLY A 173 1.12 -4.25 15.45
N GLU A 174 1.73 -5.39 15.73
CA GLU A 174 3.09 -5.52 16.26
C GLU A 174 4.10 -5.91 15.18
N VAL A 175 5.37 -5.54 15.41
CA VAL A 175 6.49 -6.01 14.58
C VAL A 175 6.57 -7.53 14.69
N MET A 176 6.52 -8.19 13.54
CA MET A 176 6.63 -9.65 13.47
C MET A 176 8.08 -10.07 13.73
N ALA A 177 8.27 -11.06 14.61
CA ALA A 177 9.59 -11.62 14.87
C ALA A 177 10.16 -12.21 13.58
N ALA A 178 11.37 -11.79 13.22
CA ALA A 178 12.14 -12.36 12.11
C ALA A 178 12.93 -13.57 12.60
N GLU A 179 13.08 -14.58 11.75
CA GLU A 179 13.98 -15.70 12.00
C GLU A 179 15.45 -15.22 11.92
N GLU A 180 16.26 -15.56 12.91
CA GLU A 180 17.67 -15.20 12.93
C GLU A 180 18.40 -15.87 11.74
N GLY A 181 19.05 -15.06 10.89
CA GLY A 181 19.68 -15.54 9.66
C GLY A 181 18.70 -15.86 8.52
N GLY A 182 17.40 -15.59 8.71
CA GLY A 182 16.37 -15.76 7.68
C GLY A 182 16.44 -14.71 6.56
N PRO A 183 15.72 -14.94 5.45
CA PRO A 183 15.66 -14.00 4.34
C PRO A 183 14.93 -12.70 4.74
N VAL A 184 15.33 -11.59 4.12
CA VAL A 184 14.62 -10.31 4.26
C VAL A 184 13.32 -10.36 3.45
N PHE A 185 12.22 -9.89 4.02
CA PHE A 185 10.93 -9.85 3.34
C PHE A 185 11.01 -9.06 2.02
N SER A 186 10.47 -9.63 0.95
CA SER A 186 10.66 -9.12 -0.42
C SER A 186 9.50 -8.25 -0.90
N TYR A 187 9.77 -7.34 -1.84
CA TYR A 187 8.71 -6.64 -2.56
C TYR A 187 7.84 -7.58 -3.41
N ALA A 188 8.39 -8.74 -3.83
CA ALA A 188 7.64 -9.73 -4.59
C ALA A 188 6.57 -10.44 -3.72
N ASP A 189 6.92 -10.78 -2.47
CA ASP A 189 5.98 -11.41 -1.54
C ASP A 189 5.03 -10.40 -0.86
N LEU A 190 5.46 -9.14 -0.71
CA LEU A 190 4.54 -8.04 -0.37
C LEU A 190 3.44 -7.89 -1.44
N ALA A 191 3.78 -8.00 -2.72
CA ALA A 191 2.79 -7.95 -3.80
C ALA A 191 1.82 -9.13 -3.74
N VAL A 192 2.30 -10.33 -3.41
CA VAL A 192 1.46 -11.52 -3.14
C VAL A 192 0.47 -11.20 -2.03
N ALA A 193 0.92 -10.69 -0.88
CA ALA A 193 0.07 -10.39 0.26
C ALA A 193 -1.01 -9.34 -0.06
N LEU A 194 -0.66 -8.28 -0.80
CA LEU A 194 -1.62 -7.26 -1.24
C LEU A 194 -2.69 -7.85 -2.17
N VAL A 195 -2.31 -8.71 -3.12
CA VAL A 195 -3.26 -9.35 -4.05
C VAL A 195 -4.11 -10.41 -3.35
N ASP A 196 -3.56 -11.16 -2.39
CA ASP A 196 -4.30 -12.11 -1.56
C ASP A 196 -5.43 -11.41 -0.78
N GLU A 197 -5.20 -10.22 -0.23
CA GLU A 197 -6.25 -9.43 0.45
C GLU A 197 -7.28 -8.83 -0.50
N ILE A 198 -7.01 -8.77 -1.81
CA ILE A 198 -8.02 -8.42 -2.81
C ILE A 198 -8.87 -9.65 -3.17
N GLU A 199 -8.24 -10.79 -3.42
CA GLU A 199 -8.93 -12.03 -3.83
C GLU A 199 -9.74 -12.67 -2.69
N GLN A 200 -9.19 -12.65 -1.48
CA GLN A 200 -9.76 -13.27 -0.29
C GLN A 200 -9.64 -12.31 0.89
N PRO A 201 -10.49 -11.28 0.98
CA PRO A 201 -10.49 -10.33 2.10
C PRO A 201 -10.57 -11.05 3.45
N ARG A 202 -9.56 -10.86 4.30
CA ARG A 202 -9.57 -11.37 5.70
C ARG A 202 -9.56 -10.25 6.72
N HIS A 203 -9.06 -9.09 6.32
CA HIS A 203 -8.88 -7.94 7.20
C HIS A 203 -9.76 -6.78 6.73
N HIS A 204 -10.45 -6.17 7.68
CA HIS A 204 -11.45 -5.13 7.44
C HIS A 204 -11.25 -3.97 8.39
N ARG A 205 -11.02 -2.77 7.84
CA ARG A 205 -10.85 -1.50 8.54
C ARG A 205 -9.80 -1.57 9.65
N VAL A 206 -8.64 -2.14 9.30
CA VAL A 206 -7.54 -2.41 10.23
C VAL A 206 -6.17 -2.28 9.56
N GLN A 207 -5.16 -1.92 10.35
CA GLN A 207 -3.75 -2.09 9.96
C GLN A 207 -3.24 -3.45 10.46
N VAL A 208 -2.58 -4.20 9.59
CA VAL A 208 -1.93 -5.48 9.92
C VAL A 208 -0.48 -5.49 9.45
N ALA A 209 0.37 -6.15 10.24
CA ALA A 209 1.73 -6.48 9.82
C ALA A 209 1.73 -7.60 8.78
N VAL A 210 2.76 -7.62 7.93
CA VAL A 210 3.08 -8.76 7.05
C VAL A 210 4.56 -9.09 7.13
N GLY A 211 4.91 -10.37 6.97
CA GLY A 211 6.29 -10.86 6.95
C GLY A 211 6.37 -12.36 6.70
N TYR A 212 7.57 -12.93 6.79
CA TYR A 212 7.77 -14.38 6.83
C TYR A 212 7.41 -14.95 8.21
#